data_AF-A0A3A3FH92-F1
#
_entry.id   AF-A0A3A3FH92-F1
#
_cell.length_a   1.000
_cell.length_b   1.000
_cell.length_c   1.000
_cell.angle_alpha   90.00
_cell.angle_beta   90.00
_cell.angle_gamma   90.00
#
_symmetry.space_group_name_H-M   'P 1'
#
loop_
_entity.id
_entity.type
_entity.pdbx_description
1 polymer ?
#
loop_
_entity_poly.entity_id
_entity_poly.type
_entity_poly.pdbx_seq_one_letter_code
_entity_poly.pdbx_strand_id
1 'polypeptide(L)'
;MSEISPFKAIVIIEEDVSEFWQWDVSRWLVSSGCRYMLAWGTECTSWDESVDEAGLEAFDYEDIPEDQRVMTTSHDDEELSEAFWFAKHRAHHPAQELRDTIILHIAEQARQQELIEMYEDS
;
A
#
# COMPACT_ATOMS: atom_id res chain seq x y z
N MET A 1 12.77 12.61 14.96
CA MET A 1 11.74 11.58 14.74
C MET A 1 12.44 10.45 14.00
N SER A 2 12.25 9.19 14.41
CA SER A 2 12.81 8.07 13.66
C SER A 2 12.23 8.11 12.26
N GLU A 3 13.06 8.19 11.23
CA GLU A 3 12.60 7.93 9.86
C GLU A 3 12.14 6.47 9.80
N ILE A 4 10.95 6.23 9.28
CA ILE A 4 10.46 4.88 9.02
C ILE A 4 11.30 4.36 7.85
N SER A 5 11.85 3.15 7.98
CA SER A 5 12.56 2.53 6.85
C SER A 5 11.59 2.29 5.70
N PRO A 6 12.05 2.29 4.43
CA PRO A 6 11.18 1.98 3.30
C PRO A 6 10.39 0.69 3.52
N PHE A 7 9.08 0.76 3.26
CA PHE A 7 8.15 -0.30 3.66
C PHE A 7 7.16 -0.67 2.55
N LYS A 8 6.50 -1.81 2.76
CA LYS A 8 5.34 -2.26 1.99
C LYS A 8 4.06 -1.85 2.71
N ALA A 9 3.09 -1.30 1.98
CA ALA A 9 1.75 -1.04 2.48
C ALA A 9 0.76 -2.07 1.93
N ILE A 10 -0.08 -2.62 2.80
CA ILE A 10 -1.29 -3.35 2.44
C ILE A 10 -2.48 -2.47 2.81
N VAL A 11 -3.15 -1.90 1.81
CA VAL A 11 -4.33 -1.06 1.99
C VAL A 11 -5.56 -1.95 1.85
N ILE A 12 -6.28 -2.11 2.96
CA ILE A 12 -7.50 -2.91 3.04
C ILE A 12 -8.68 -1.95 3.12
N ILE A 13 -9.47 -1.88 2.05
CA ILE A 13 -10.60 -0.97 1.92
C ILE A 13 -11.91 -1.73 2.13
N GLU A 14 -12.57 -1.48 3.25
CA GLU A 14 -13.90 -2.04 3.56
C GLU A 14 -14.97 -0.96 3.73
N GLU A 15 -14.58 0.31 3.61
CA GLU A 15 -15.47 1.46 3.66
C GLU A 15 -15.15 2.42 2.52
N ASP A 16 -16.20 2.98 1.91
CA ASP A 16 -16.07 4.00 0.88
C ASP A 16 -15.42 5.27 1.44
N VAL A 17 -14.49 5.82 0.69
CA VAL A 17 -13.81 7.08 1.04
C VAL A 17 -13.98 8.10 -0.06
N SER A 18 -13.93 9.38 0.30
CA SER A 18 -13.92 10.43 -0.71
C SER A 18 -12.59 10.44 -1.47
N GLU A 19 -12.62 10.79 -2.76
CA GLU A 19 -11.42 10.97 -3.60
C GLU A 19 -10.38 11.89 -2.95
N PHE A 20 -10.81 13.00 -2.32
CA PHE A 20 -9.90 13.92 -1.62
C PHE A 20 -9.14 13.24 -0.48
N TRP A 21 -9.82 12.41 0.30
CA TRP A 21 -9.20 11.70 1.41
C TRP A 21 -8.26 10.59 0.92
N GLN A 22 -8.69 9.83 -0.09
CA GLN A 22 -7.83 8.83 -0.75
C GLN A 22 -6.55 9.48 -1.26
N TRP A 23 -6.67 10.63 -1.91
CA TRP A 23 -5.53 11.41 -2.41
C TRP A 23 -4.57 11.86 -1.30
N ASP A 24 -5.10 12.39 -0.20
CA ASP A 24 -4.29 12.78 0.96
C ASP A 24 -3.55 11.57 1.56
N VAL A 25 -4.19 10.39 1.61
CA VAL A 25 -3.56 9.15 2.08
C VAL A 25 -2.51 8.65 1.11
N SER A 26 -2.75 8.70 -0.20
CA SER A 26 -1.77 8.30 -1.22
C SER A 26 -0.48 9.12 -1.10
N ARG A 27 -0.59 10.44 -0.99
CA ARG A 27 0.56 11.34 -0.73
C ARG A 27 1.24 11.03 0.59
N TRP A 28 0.47 10.76 1.63
CA TRP A 28 1.00 10.39 2.94
C TRP A 28 1.79 9.08 2.88
N LEU A 29 1.30 8.05 2.18
CA LEU A 29 2.02 6.78 1.98
C LEU A 29 3.37 6.99 1.28
N VAL A 30 3.38 7.72 0.16
CA VAL A 30 4.60 8.01 -0.63
C VAL A 30 5.62 8.76 0.23
N SER A 31 5.20 9.85 0.87
CA SER A 31 6.07 10.71 1.69
C SER A 31 6.54 10.03 2.99
N SER A 32 5.79 9.05 3.50
CA SER A 32 6.18 8.28 4.68
C SER A 32 7.22 7.20 4.40
N GLY A 33 7.47 6.86 3.12
CA GLY A 33 8.45 5.86 2.71
C GLY A 33 7.85 4.56 2.14
N CYS A 34 6.57 4.53 1.77
CA CYS A 34 6.01 3.39 1.05
C CYS A 34 6.72 3.22 -0.30
N ARG A 35 7.21 2.01 -0.60
CA ARG A 35 7.82 1.67 -1.91
C ARG A 35 7.14 0.50 -2.60
N TYR A 36 6.19 -0.15 -1.92
CA TYR A 36 5.30 -1.11 -2.54
C TYR A 36 3.94 -1.00 -1.87
N MET A 37 2.90 -0.63 -2.61
CA MET A 37 1.53 -0.60 -2.12
C MET A 37 0.75 -1.73 -2.80
N LEU A 38 0.07 -2.59 -2.04
CA LEU A 38 -1.05 -3.34 -2.59
C LEU A 38 -2.37 -2.87 -2.00
N ALA A 39 -3.40 -2.88 -2.81
CA ALA A 39 -4.76 -2.56 -2.41
C ALA A 39 -5.66 -3.79 -2.56
N TRP A 40 -6.55 -3.99 -1.58
CA TRP A 40 -7.56 -5.04 -1.58
C TRP A 40 -8.89 -4.47 -1.06
N GLY A 41 -10.01 -4.96 -1.61
CA GLY A 41 -11.35 -4.61 -1.16
C GLY A 41 -12.06 -3.61 -2.07
N THR A 42 -12.95 -2.80 -1.50
CA THR A 42 -13.85 -1.93 -2.27
C THR A 42 -13.07 -0.91 -3.11
N GLU A 43 -13.35 -0.88 -4.42
CA GLU A 43 -12.75 0.04 -5.39
C GLU A 43 -11.20 0.10 -5.29
N CYS A 44 -10.55 -1.02 -4.96
CA CYS A 44 -9.13 -1.03 -4.64
C CYS A 44 -8.22 -0.71 -5.84
N THR A 45 -8.69 -0.89 -7.07
CA THR A 45 -7.98 -0.45 -8.28
C THR A 45 -7.76 1.06 -8.28
N SER A 46 -8.72 1.87 -7.83
CA SER A 46 -8.53 3.33 -7.75
C SER A 46 -7.32 3.76 -6.89
N TRP A 47 -6.88 2.91 -5.96
CA TRP A 47 -5.72 3.16 -5.12
C TRP A 47 -4.40 2.99 -5.85
N ASP A 48 -4.30 2.08 -6.82
CA ASP A 48 -3.07 1.95 -7.63
C ASP A 48 -2.84 3.22 -8.44
N GLU A 49 -3.86 3.72 -9.14
CA GLU A 49 -3.81 4.96 -9.91
C GLU A 49 -3.48 6.16 -9.01
N SER A 50 -4.12 6.24 -7.83
CA SER A 50 -3.92 7.34 -6.88
C SER A 50 -2.50 7.36 -6.30
N VAL A 51 -1.94 6.20 -5.95
CA VAL A 51 -0.59 6.10 -5.38
C VAL A 51 0.48 6.29 -6.46
N ASP A 52 0.26 5.78 -7.67
CA ASP A 52 1.16 6.03 -8.80
C ASP A 52 1.25 7.53 -9.11
N GLU A 53 0.11 8.23 -9.17
CA GLU A 53 0.07 9.67 -9.42
C GLU A 53 0.75 10.46 -8.28
N ALA A 54 0.52 10.08 -7.02
CA ALA A 54 1.21 10.69 -5.89
C ALA A 54 2.73 10.42 -5.91
N GLY A 55 3.15 9.25 -6.41
CA GLY A 55 4.54 8.89 -6.63
C GLY A 55 5.21 9.76 -7.69
N LEU A 56 4.52 10.03 -8.80
CA LEU A 56 4.98 10.96 -9.85
C LEU A 56 5.05 12.40 -9.34
N GLU A 57 4.01 12.85 -8.65
CA GLU A 57 3.95 14.20 -8.09
C GLU A 57 5.09 14.48 -7.11
N ALA A 58 5.46 13.50 -6.28
CA ALA A 58 6.54 13.66 -5.29
C ALA A 58 7.91 13.97 -5.90
N PHE A 59 8.07 13.76 -7.21
CA PHE A 59 9.29 14.04 -7.99
C PHE A 59 9.05 15.10 -9.06
N ASP A 60 8.00 15.92 -8.94
CA ASP A 60 7.63 16.93 -9.93
C ASP A 60 7.48 16.36 -11.36
N TYR A 61 7.08 15.09 -11.47
CA TYR A 61 7.00 14.32 -12.72
C TYR A 61 8.33 14.19 -13.50
N GLU A 62 9.47 14.36 -12.82
CA GLU A 62 10.81 14.14 -13.36
C GLU A 62 11.27 12.67 -13.18
N ASP A 63 12.53 12.40 -13.51
CA ASP A 63 13.12 11.06 -13.38
C ASP A 63 13.17 10.60 -11.91
N ILE A 64 12.44 9.52 -11.62
CA ILE A 64 12.39 8.91 -10.28
C ILE A 64 13.53 7.89 -10.14
N PRO A 65 14.41 8.01 -9.12
CA PRO A 65 15.41 7.00 -8.81
C PRO A 65 14.77 5.62 -8.60
N GLU A 66 15.42 4.55 -9.05
CA GLU A 66 14.80 3.22 -9.07
C GLU A 66 14.34 2.75 -7.68
N ASP A 67 15.11 3.04 -6.63
CA ASP A 67 14.80 2.75 -5.21
C ASP A 67 13.76 3.71 -4.59
N GLN A 68 13.36 4.74 -5.32
CA GLN A 68 12.34 5.68 -4.87
C GLN A 68 10.98 5.46 -5.54
N ARG A 69 10.94 4.66 -6.61
CA ARG A 69 9.69 4.29 -7.28
C ARG A 69 8.79 3.51 -6.33
N VAL A 70 7.50 3.80 -6.40
CA VAL A 70 6.48 3.02 -5.71
C VAL A 70 5.94 1.99 -6.69
N MET A 71 5.96 0.73 -6.28
CA MET A 71 5.28 -0.35 -7.02
C MET A 71 3.86 -0.47 -6.50
N THR A 72 2.89 -0.66 -7.39
CA THR A 72 1.47 -0.77 -7.04
C THR A 72 0.86 -2.05 -7.60
N THR A 73 -0.03 -2.69 -6.84
CA THR A 73 -0.89 -3.79 -7.32
C THR A 73 -2.28 -3.73 -6.68
N SER A 74 -3.31 -4.09 -7.43
CA SER A 74 -4.69 -4.25 -6.95
C SER A 74 -5.07 -5.72 -6.88
N HIS A 75 -5.88 -6.09 -5.89
CA HIS A 75 -6.38 -7.45 -5.66
C HIS A 75 -7.91 -7.39 -5.46
N ASP A 76 -8.64 -7.03 -6.51
CA ASP A 76 -10.10 -6.79 -6.50
C ASP A 76 -10.93 -8.08 -6.54
N ASP A 77 -10.42 -9.12 -7.19
CA ASP A 77 -11.11 -10.40 -7.40
C ASP A 77 -10.55 -11.57 -6.55
N GLU A 78 -9.72 -11.28 -5.54
CA GLU A 78 -9.02 -12.29 -4.73
C GLU A 78 -9.50 -12.31 -3.27
N GLU A 79 -9.29 -13.42 -2.56
CA GLU A 79 -9.47 -13.43 -1.10
C GLU A 79 -8.38 -12.61 -0.40
N LEU A 80 -8.70 -11.99 0.74
CA LEU A 80 -7.71 -11.24 1.52
C LEU A 80 -6.50 -12.10 1.93
N SER A 81 -6.72 -13.39 2.15
CA SER A 81 -5.67 -14.38 2.42
C SER A 81 -4.67 -14.52 1.26
N GLU A 82 -5.16 -14.47 0.02
CA GLU A 82 -4.34 -14.52 -1.20
C GLU A 82 -3.54 -13.23 -1.37
N ALA A 83 -4.17 -12.08 -1.11
CA ALA A 83 -3.49 -10.77 -1.10
C ALA A 83 -2.37 -10.73 -0.05
N PHE A 84 -2.60 -11.25 1.15
CA PHE A 84 -1.55 -11.38 2.18
C PHE A 84 -0.43 -12.35 1.79
N TRP A 85 -0.78 -13.50 1.22
CA TRP A 85 0.21 -14.44 0.70
C TRP A 85 1.07 -13.79 -0.38
N PHE A 86 0.45 -13.06 -1.32
CA PHE A 86 1.14 -12.30 -2.35
C PHE A 86 2.08 -11.26 -1.74
N ALA A 87 1.59 -10.49 -0.76
CA ALA A 87 2.38 -9.50 -0.06
C ALA A 87 3.64 -10.12 0.58
N LYS A 88 3.56 -11.31 1.18
CA LYS A 88 4.72 -11.99 1.77
C LYS A 88 5.68 -12.57 0.72
N HIS A 89 5.15 -13.20 -0.32
CA HIS A 89 5.94 -14.12 -1.16
C HIS A 89 6.28 -13.55 -2.54
N ARG A 90 5.52 -12.56 -3.03
CA ARG A 90 5.58 -12.09 -4.42
C ARG A 90 5.79 -10.59 -4.56
N ALA A 91 5.31 -9.78 -3.62
CA ALA A 91 5.47 -8.34 -3.66
C ALA A 91 6.93 -7.94 -3.33
N HIS A 92 7.78 -7.88 -4.36
CA HIS A 92 9.19 -7.51 -4.26
C HIS A 92 9.47 -6.23 -5.02
N HIS A 93 10.18 -5.29 -4.38
CA HIS A 93 10.65 -4.09 -5.05
C HIS A 93 11.93 -4.41 -5.85
N PRO A 94 12.06 -4.04 -7.13
CA PRO A 94 13.16 -4.49 -7.98
C PRO A 94 14.54 -3.94 -7.58
N ALA A 95 14.59 -2.77 -6.94
CA ALA A 95 15.85 -2.10 -6.59
C ALA A 95 16.25 -2.19 -5.10
N GLN A 96 15.40 -2.74 -4.22
CA GLN A 96 15.70 -2.78 -2.77
C GLN A 96 14.90 -3.83 -2.00
N GLU A 97 15.37 -4.21 -0.82
CA GLU A 97 14.65 -5.07 0.13
C GLU A 97 13.74 -4.21 1.02
N LEU A 98 12.46 -4.57 1.12
CA LEU A 98 11.49 -3.95 2.03
C LEU A 98 11.19 -4.94 3.17
N ARG A 99 11.66 -4.62 4.38
CA ARG A 99 11.57 -5.53 5.54
C ARG A 99 10.29 -5.35 6.35
N ASP A 100 9.79 -4.12 6.37
CA ASP A 100 8.62 -3.75 7.14
C ASP A 100 7.38 -3.78 6.24
N THR A 101 6.30 -4.36 6.77
CA THR A 101 4.97 -4.33 6.15
C THR A 101 4.02 -3.60 7.10
N ILE A 102 3.31 -2.61 6.57
CA ILE A 102 2.27 -1.85 7.27
C ILE A 102 0.92 -2.25 6.69
N ILE A 103 -0.03 -2.62 7.55
CA ILE A 103 -1.43 -2.84 7.16
C ILE A 103 -2.21 -1.55 7.47
N LEU A 104 -2.74 -0.91 6.44
CA LEU A 104 -3.64 0.22 6.54
C LEU A 104 -5.07 -0.29 6.37
N HIS A 105 -5.82 -0.37 7.48
CA HIS A 105 -7.20 -0.84 7.48
C HIS A 105 -8.17 0.35 7.48
N ILE A 106 -8.98 0.45 6.43
CA ILE A 106 -9.96 1.51 6.21
C ILE A 106 -11.33 0.89 6.39
N ALA A 107 -11.91 1.09 7.57
CA ALA A 107 -13.19 0.50 7.95
C ALA A 107 -13.84 1.26 9.11
N GLU A 108 -15.17 1.11 9.21
CA GLU A 108 -15.96 1.66 10.30
C GLU A 108 -15.62 0.98 11.65
N GLN A 109 -15.29 -0.33 11.61
CA GLN A 109 -14.87 -1.09 12.79
C GLN A 109 -13.42 -1.59 12.67
N ALA A 110 -12.61 -1.27 13.67
CA ALA A 110 -11.23 -1.74 13.74
C ALA A 110 -11.17 -3.27 13.92
N ARG A 111 -10.34 -3.94 13.11
CA ARG A 111 -10.05 -5.38 13.19
C ARG A 111 -8.56 -5.70 13.25
N GLN A 112 -7.80 -4.83 13.92
CA GLN A 112 -6.33 -4.90 13.94
C GLN A 112 -5.78 -6.28 14.33
N GLN A 113 -6.28 -6.88 15.42
CA GLN A 113 -5.77 -8.17 15.90
C GLN A 113 -5.98 -9.29 14.88
N GLU A 114 -7.19 -9.37 14.32
CA GLU A 114 -7.56 -10.37 13.31
C GLU A 114 -6.70 -10.23 12.04
N LEU A 115 -6.52 -9.00 11.55
CA LEU A 115 -5.73 -8.75 10.35
C LEU A 115 -4.25 -9.08 10.53
N ILE A 116 -3.69 -8.81 11.72
CA ILE A 116 -2.31 -9.19 12.05
C ILE A 116 -2.19 -10.72 12.09
N GLU A 117 -3.11 -11.42 12.77
CA GLU A 117 -3.10 -12.89 12.85
C GLU A 117 -3.22 -13.53 11.46
N MET A 118 -4.17 -13.08 10.63
CA MET A 118 -4.32 -13.53 9.25
C MET A 118 -3.08 -13.26 8.40
N TYR A 119 -2.46 -12.09 8.57
CA TYR A 119 -1.22 -11.78 7.89
C TYR A 119 -0.06 -12.65 8.40
N GLU A 120 0.01 -12.99 9.68
CA GLU A 120 1.07 -13.87 10.21
C GLU A 120 0.94 -15.31 9.73
N ASP A 121 -0.29 -15.80 9.56
CA ASP A 121 -0.61 -17.18 9.17
C ASP A 121 -0.54 -17.47 7.65
N SER A 122 -0.38 -16.42 6.82
CA SER A 122 -0.31 -16.51 5.34
C SER A 122 1.05 -16.91 4.76
#